data_AF-A0A5E5PU28-F1
#
_entry.id   AF-A0A5E5PU28-F1
#
_cell.length_a   1.000
_cell.length_b   1.000
_cell.length_c   1.000
_cell.angle_alpha   90.00
_cell.angle_beta   90.00
_cell.angle_gamma   90.00
#
_symmetry.space_group_name_H-M   'P 1'
#
loop_
_entity.id
_entity.type
_entity.pdbx_description
1 polymer ?
#
loop_
_entity_poly.entity_id
_entity_poly.type
_entity_poly.pdbx_seq_one_letter_code
_entity_poly.pdbx_strand_id
1 'polypeptide(L)'
;MDIFASTFQKKFCNILRNEGLKPFTSEEIGITHDTAYDYRSGRSGPSAKNLAKIIKAFPQYTCYIFDLDPKGLPEQKILKD
;
A
#
# COMPACT_ATOMS: atom_id res chain seq x y z
N MET A 1 -7.24 1.85 -18.72
CA MET A 1 -6.59 1.51 -17.43
C MET A 1 -7.55 1.92 -16.34
N ASP A 2 -7.83 1.04 -15.37
CA ASP A 2 -8.75 1.35 -14.26
C ASP A 2 -8.24 2.58 -13.46
N ILE A 3 -9.12 3.52 -13.17
CA ILE A 3 -8.81 4.74 -12.40
C ILE A 3 -8.22 4.35 -11.03
N PHE A 4 -8.72 3.28 -10.43
CA PHE A 4 -8.24 2.77 -9.15
C PHE A 4 -6.78 2.25 -9.24
N ALA A 5 -6.48 1.44 -10.26
CA ALA A 5 -5.12 0.93 -10.49
C ALA A 5 -4.11 2.08 -10.73
N SER A 6 -4.51 3.11 -11.47
CA SER A 6 -3.66 4.28 -11.73
C SER A 6 -3.39 5.13 -10.49
N THR A 7 -4.36 5.23 -9.58
CA THR A 7 -4.22 5.99 -8.33
C THR A 7 -3.37 5.22 -7.34
N PHE A 8 -3.64 3.93 -7.17
CA PHE A 8 -2.85 3.07 -6.30
C PHE A 8 -1.39 2.99 -6.72
N GLN A 9 -1.11 2.88 -8.03
CA GLN A 9 0.24 2.85 -8.57
C GLN A 9 1.08 4.04 -8.11
N LYS A 10 0.54 5.26 -8.20
CA LYS A 10 1.23 6.47 -7.73
C LYS A 10 1.54 6.40 -6.23
N LYS A 11 0.56 6.01 -5.41
CA LYS A 11 0.73 5.89 -3.96
C LYS A 11 1.78 4.85 -3.60
N PHE A 12 1.71 3.67 -4.22
CA PHE A 12 2.65 2.58 -4.00
C PHE A 12 4.09 3.00 -4.35
N CYS A 13 4.30 3.63 -5.50
CA CYS A 13 5.60 4.17 -5.89
C CYS A 13 6.13 5.23 -4.92
N ASN A 14 5.26 6.11 -4.40
CA ASN A 14 5.66 7.11 -3.41
C ASN A 14 6.08 6.48 -2.08
N ILE A 15 5.36 5.46 -1.61
CA ILE A 15 5.73 4.70 -0.41
C ILE A 15 7.12 4.09 -0.58
N LEU A 16 7.36 3.36 -1.68
CA LEU A 16 8.66 2.73 -1.94
C LEU A 16 9.79 3.76 -1.98
N ARG A 17 9.55 4.92 -2.63
CA ARG A 17 10.53 6.01 -2.71
C ARG A 17 10.87 6.59 -1.33
N ASN A 18 9.87 6.81 -0.49
CA ASN A 18 10.07 7.41 0.84
C ASN A 18 10.77 6.46 1.81
N GLU A 19 10.50 5.16 1.69
CA GLU A 19 11.17 4.13 2.48
C GLU A 19 12.57 3.76 1.92
N GLY A 20 13.02 4.41 0.85
CA GLY A 20 14.32 4.12 0.21
C GLY A 20 14.39 2.73 -0.44
N LEU A 21 13.23 2.13 -0.70
CA LEU A 21 13.12 0.76 -1.15
C LEU A 21 13.34 0.65 -2.66
N LYS A 22 14.14 -0.35 -3.04
CA LYS A 22 14.36 -0.68 -4.43
C LYS A 22 13.13 -1.37 -5.02
N PRO A 23 12.98 -1.37 -6.37
CA PRO A 23 11.89 -2.03 -7.08
C PRO A 23 11.58 -3.49 -6.68
N PHE A 24 12.57 -4.16 -6.08
CA PHE A 24 12.62 -5.61 -5.84
C PHE A 24 12.35 -5.99 -4.37
N THR A 25 12.00 -5.05 -3.49
CA THR A 25 11.78 -5.29 -2.04
C THR A 25 10.46 -6.00 -1.74
N SER A 26 10.02 -6.88 -2.63
CA SER A 26 8.79 -7.66 -2.48
C SER A 26 8.81 -8.56 -1.23
N GLU A 27 10.00 -8.97 -0.78
CA GLU A 27 10.21 -9.75 0.44
C GLU A 27 9.80 -9.00 1.72
N GLU A 28 10.14 -7.72 1.84
CA GLU A 28 9.81 -6.91 3.03
C GLU A 28 8.30 -6.69 3.17
N ILE A 29 7.60 -6.63 2.04
CA ILE A 29 6.16 -6.41 1.95
C ILE A 29 5.40 -7.75 2.02
N GLY A 30 6.08 -8.87 1.77
CA GLY A 30 5.47 -10.20 1.70
C GLY A 30 4.59 -10.44 0.47
N ILE A 31 4.83 -9.72 -0.64
CA ILE A 31 4.19 -9.93 -1.94
C ILE A 31 5.20 -10.52 -2.94
N THR A 32 4.73 -11.04 -4.07
CA THR A 32 5.67 -11.54 -5.10
C THR A 32 6.27 -10.38 -5.88
N HIS A 33 7.43 -10.63 -6.50
CA HIS A 33 8.07 -9.65 -7.38
C HIS A 33 7.16 -9.22 -8.52
N ASP A 34 6.49 -10.17 -9.18
CA ASP A 34 5.55 -9.87 -10.28
C ASP A 34 4.38 -9.01 -9.82
N THR A 35 3.84 -9.30 -8.63
CA THR A 35 2.79 -8.48 -8.01
C THR A 35 3.27 -7.04 -7.79
N ALA A 36 4.47 -6.86 -7.25
CA ALA A 36 5.05 -5.54 -7.02
C ALA A 36 5.28 -4.79 -8.34
N TYR A 37 5.74 -5.50 -9.37
CA TYR A 37 5.92 -4.95 -10.71
C TYR A 37 4.59 -4.50 -11.34
N ASP A 38 3.53 -5.29 -11.22
CA ASP A 38 2.21 -4.94 -11.75
C ASP A 38 1.64 -3.68 -11.09
N TYR A 39 1.83 -3.53 -9.78
CA TYR A 39 1.40 -2.34 -9.05
C TYR A 39 2.20 -1.10 -9.48
N ARG A 40 3.52 -1.21 -9.63
CA ARG A 40 4.39 -0.12 -10.10
C ARG A 40 4.08 0.32 -11.53
N SER A 41 3.74 -0.63 -12.39
CA SER A 41 3.42 -0.38 -13.81
C SER A 41 1.96 0.01 -14.04
N GLY A 42 1.12 -0.01 -12.99
CA GLY A 42 -0.29 0.34 -13.08
C GLY A 42 -1.12 -0.69 -13.83
N ARG A 43 -0.59 -1.91 -13.99
CA ARG A 43 -1.28 -3.03 -14.65
C ARG A 43 -2.42 -3.57 -13.80
N SER A 44 -2.28 -3.52 -12.47
CA SER A 44 -3.31 -3.97 -11.53
C SER A 44 -3.31 -3.16 -10.24
N GLY A 45 -4.45 -3.19 -9.54
CA GLY A 45 -4.58 -2.72 -8.16
C GLY A 45 -4.39 -3.87 -7.16
N PRO A 46 -4.29 -3.57 -5.85
CA PRO A 46 -4.07 -4.57 -4.84
C PRO A 46 -5.34 -5.36 -4.56
N SER A 47 -5.20 -6.66 -4.35
CA SER A 47 -6.25 -7.44 -3.68
C SER A 47 -6.32 -7.05 -2.20
N ALA A 48 -7.45 -7.28 -1.53
CA ALA A 48 -7.58 -7.01 -0.08
C ALA A 48 -6.46 -7.69 0.74
N LYS A 49 -6.08 -8.92 0.36
CA LYS A 49 -4.99 -9.68 1.01
C LYS A 49 -3.63 -8.99 0.84
N ASN A 50 -3.30 -8.53 -0.38
CA ASN A 50 -2.03 -7.85 -0.62
C ASN A 50 -2.02 -6.43 -0.03
N LEU A 51 -3.17 -5.76 -0.02
CA LEU A 51 -3.33 -4.48 0.64
C LEU A 51 -3.07 -4.58 2.15
N ALA A 52 -3.62 -5.61 2.81
CA ALA A 52 -3.36 -5.87 4.23
C ALA A 52 -1.87 -6.11 4.52
N LYS A 53 -1.16 -6.81 3.64
CA LYS A 53 0.29 -7.01 3.75
C LYS A 53 1.06 -5.69 3.64
N ILE A 54 0.71 -4.85 2.67
CA ILE A 54 1.32 -3.53 2.49
C ILE A 54 1.08 -2.63 3.70
N ILE A 55 -0.15 -2.62 4.23
CA ILE A 55 -0.49 -1.88 5.46
C ILE A 55 0.29 -2.41 6.66
N LYS A 56 0.45 -3.73 6.78
CA LYS A 56 1.24 -4.34 7.86
C LYS A 56 2.73 -3.97 7.76
N ALA A 57 3.27 -3.89 6.54
CA ALA A 57 4.66 -3.50 6.31
C ALA A 57 4.89 -2.00 6.57
N PHE A 58 3.92 -1.15 6.20
CA PHE A 58 4.04 0.31 6.35
C PHE A 58 2.76 0.94 6.97
N PRO A 59 2.48 0.68 8.25
CA PRO A 59 1.24 1.12 8.89
C PRO A 59 1.06 2.64 8.89
N GLN A 60 2.16 3.41 8.88
CA GLN A 60 2.15 4.87 8.82
C GLN A 60 1.50 5.43 7.54
N TYR A 61 1.44 4.67 6.45
CA TYR A 61 0.79 5.11 5.20
C TYR A 61 -0.66 4.66 5.07
N THR A 62 -1.25 4.02 6.08
CA THR A 62 -2.64 3.51 5.99
C THR A 62 -3.62 4.61 5.57
N CYS A 63 -3.56 5.78 6.22
CA CYS A 63 -4.42 6.92 5.87
C CYS A 63 -4.17 7.41 4.44
N TYR A 64 -2.91 7.47 4.02
CA TYR A 64 -2.53 7.88 2.66
C TYR A 64 -3.05 6.90 1.59
N ILE A 65 -2.94 5.60 1.84
CA ILE A 65 -3.42 4.54 0.96
C ILE A 65 -4.94 4.65 0.74
N PHE A 66 -5.69 4.94 1.80
CA PHE A 66 -7.15 5.02 1.78
C PHE A 66 -7.74 6.42 1.55
N ASP A 67 -6.91 7.44 1.30
CA ASP A 67 -7.36 8.85 1.20
C ASP A 67 -8.15 9.33 2.43
N LEU A 68 -7.73 8.86 3.61
CA LEU A 68 -8.35 9.22 4.88
C LEU A 68 -7.66 10.46 5.47
N ASP A 69 -8.45 11.43 5.93
CA ASP A 69 -7.93 12.50 6.78
C ASP A 69 -7.71 11.96 8.20
N PRO A 70 -6.46 11.89 8.70
CA PRO A 70 -6.19 11.41 10.05
C PRO A 70 -6.89 12.24 11.13
N LYS A 71 -7.23 13.52 10.86
CA LYS A 71 -7.95 14.38 11.81
C LYS A 71 -9.44 14.03 11.93
N GLY A 72 -10.00 13.35 10.93
CA GLY A 72 -11.39 12.91 10.91
C GLY A 72 -11.58 11.47 11.38
N LEU A 73 -10.49 10.73 11.64
CA LEU A 73 -10.57 9.36 12.11
C LEU A 73 -10.86 9.32 13.61
N PRO A 74 -11.81 8.48 14.06
CA PRO A 74 -12.01 8.26 15.49
C PRO A 74 -10.73 7.68 16.09
N GLU A 75 -10.49 7.95 17.38
CA GLU A 75 -9.38 7.33 18.10
C GLU A 75 -9.39 5.82 17.90
N GLN A 76 -8.23 5.27 17.53
CA GLN A 76 -8.08 3.85 17.24
C GLN A 76 -8.46 3.02 18.48
N LYS A 77 -9.58 2.31 18.40
CA LYS A 77 -10.00 1.37 19.44
C LYS A 77 -9.25 0.05 19.24
N ILE A 78 -8.33 -0.28 20.14
CA ILE A 78 -7.74 -1.61 20.22
C ILE A 78 -8.79 -2.52 20.88
N LEU A 79 -9.39 -3.41 20.11
CA LEU A 79 -10.22 -4.48 20.65
C LEU A 79 -9.26 -5.50 21.30
N LYS A 80 -9.43 -5.75 22.60
CA LYS A 80 -8.75 -6.86 23.28
C LYS A 80 -9.53 -8.13 22.97
N ASP A 81 -8.80 -9.18 22.61
CA ASP A 81 -9.34 -10.54 22.44
C ASP A 81 -10.04 -11.04 23.71
#